data_AF-A0A532UYY3-F1
#
_entry.id   AF-A0A532UYY3-F1
#
_cell.length_a   1.000
_cell.length_b   1.000
_cell.length_c   1.000
_cell.angle_alpha   90.00
_cell.angle_beta   90.00
_cell.angle_gamma   90.00
#
_symmetry.space_group_name_H-M   'P 1'
#
loop_
_entity.id
_entity.type
_entity.pdbx_description
1 polymer ?
#
loop_
_entity_poly.entity_id
_entity_poly.type
_entity_poly.pdbx_seq_one_letter_code
_entity_poly.pdbx_strand_id
1 'polypeptide(L)' 'MKLAVNVKRSQLRGVLQELGKSFPDMEIVINIKEEESEEEESEEKRPNYESLTTEDLEKIQEKEKEMEKKEEYST' A
#
# COMPACT_ATOMS: atom_id res chain seq x y z
N MET A 1 25.18 -19.20 14.11
CA MET A 1 25.47 -17.85 14.67
C MET A 1 24.24 -16.99 14.38
N LYS A 2 23.81 -16.15 15.32
CA LYS A 2 22.54 -15.40 15.22
C LYS A 2 22.81 -13.91 15.06
N LEU A 3 22.21 -13.29 14.04
CA LEU A 3 22.33 -11.86 13.76
C LEU A 3 20.95 -11.19 13.85
N ALA A 4 20.86 -10.08 14.56
CA ALA A 4 19.64 -9.27 14.60
C ALA A 4 19.90 -7.92 13.92
N VAL A 5 19.07 -7.56 12.95
CA VAL A 5 19.20 -6.32 12.18
C VAL A 5 17.89 -5.55 12.25
N ASN A 6 17.95 -4.29 12.69
CA ASN A 6 16.81 -3.39 12.63
C ASN A 6 16.86 -2.64 11.30
N VAL A 7 15.82 -2.74 10.49
CA VAL A 7 15.75 -2.09 9.17
C VAL A 7 14.46 -1.31 9.03
N LYS A 8 14.49 -0.23 8.27
CA LYS A 8 13.27 0.45 7.84
C LYS A 8 12.58 -0.35 6.74
N ARG A 9 11.26 -0.25 6.63
CA ARG A 9 10.48 -0.93 5.57
C ARG A 9 10.99 -0.58 4.16
N SER A 10 11.37 0.68 3.96
CA SER A 10 11.98 1.19 2.71
C SER A 10 13.29 0.48 2.34
N GLN A 11 14.06 0.00 3.32
CA GLN A 11 15.38 -0.61 3.12
C GLN A 11 15.35 -2.15 3.07
N LEU A 12 14.24 -2.77 3.51
CA LEU A 12 14.10 -4.21 3.68
C LEU A 12 14.46 -5.00 2.40
N ARG A 13 13.99 -4.53 1.24
CA ARG A 13 14.21 -5.23 -0.04
C ARG A 13 15.68 -5.34 -0.41
N GLY A 14 16.46 -4.28 -0.21
CA GLY A 14 17.89 -4.27 -0.49
C GLY A 14 18.64 -5.17 0.49
N VAL A 15 18.32 -5.06 1.78
CA VAL A 15 18.94 -5.87 2.84
C VAL A 15 18.70 -7.35 2.61
N LEU A 16 17.48 -7.78 2.27
CA LEU A 16 17.18 -9.18 1.99
C LEU A 16 17.97 -9.75 0.80
N GLN A 17 18.20 -8.95 -0.24
CA GLN A 17 18.99 -9.39 -1.40
C GLN A 17 20.46 -9.60 -1.06
N GLU A 18 21.06 -8.75 -0.22
CA GLU A 18 22.46 -8.91 0.18
C GLU A 18 22.64 -10.05 1.18
N LEU A 19 21.71 -10.18 2.13
CA LEU A 19 21.76 -11.23 3.15
C LEU A 19 21.58 -12.62 2.54
N GLY A 20 20.66 -12.77 1.58
CA GLY A 20 20.44 -14.04 0.88
C GLY A 20 21.64 -14.49 0.04
N LYS A 21 22.49 -13.55 -0.40
CA LYS A 21 23.73 -13.87 -1.14
C LYS A 21 24.92 -14.18 -0.23
N SER A 22 25.02 -13.46 0.88
CA SER A 22 26.26 -13.42 1.68
C SER A 22 26.22 -14.35 2.90
N PHE A 23 25.03 -14.74 3.37
CA PHE A 23 24.87 -15.46 4.64
C PHE A 23 23.85 -16.62 4.55
N PRO A 24 24.09 -17.65 3.72
CA PRO A 24 23.16 -18.76 3.54
C PRO A 24 22.98 -19.63 4.80
N ASP A 25 24.01 -19.75 5.65
CA ASP A 25 24.01 -20.65 6.82
C ASP A 25 23.82 -19.90 8.16
N MET A 26 23.31 -18.68 8.13
CA MET A 26 23.14 -17.82 9.31
C MET A 26 21.67 -17.58 9.62
N GLU A 27 21.32 -17.64 10.90
CA GLU A 27 19.97 -17.30 11.36
C GLU A 27 19.90 -15.78 11.58
N ILE A 28 19.13 -15.10 10.72
CA ILE A 28 19.01 -13.65 10.72
C ILE A 28 17.60 -13.24 11.14
N VAL A 29 17.51 -12.42 12.18
CA VAL A 29 16.25 -11.84 12.67
C VAL A 29 16.19 -10.39 12.21
N ILE A 30 15.21 -10.08 11.37
CA ILE A 30 15.02 -8.73 10.84
C ILE A 30 13.85 -8.07 11.54
N ASN A 31 14.14 -7.02 12.31
CA ASN A 31 13.14 -6.20 12.96
C ASN A 31 12.83 -5.01 12.05
N ILE A 32 11.63 -5.02 11.48
CA ILE A 32 11.20 -3.94 10.60
C ILE A 32 10.62 -2.83 11.48
N LYS A 33 11.21 -1.64 11.41
CA LYS A 33 10.62 -0.42 11.95
C LYS A 33 9.74 0.18 10.85
N GLU A 34 8.45 0.28 11.13
CA GLU A 34 7.56 1.09 10.32
C GLU A 34 7.95 2.55 10.55
N GLU A 35 8.20 3.26 9.46
CA GLU A 35 8.32 4.71 9.53
C GLU A 35 6.92 5.21 9.80
N GLU A 36 6.71 5.86 10.94
CA GLU A 36 5.51 6.65 11.19
C GLU A 36 5.48 7.69 10.08
N SER A 37 4.65 7.46 9.08
CA SER A 37 4.41 8.42 8.03
C SER A 37 3.81 9.66 8.72
N GLU A 38 4.63 10.67 8.95
CA GLU A 38 4.20 12.07 8.88
C GLU A 38 3.85 12.37 7.41
N GLU A 39 2.90 11.63 6.85
CA GLU A 39 2.23 11.97 5.61
C GLU A 39 0.82 12.33 6.04
N GLU A 40 0.66 13.65 6.21
CA GLU A 40 -0.57 14.41 6.03
C GLU A 40 -1.71 13.56 5.47
N GLU A 41 -2.73 13.37 6.28
CA GLU A 41 -4.16 13.58 5.99
C GLU A 41 -4.51 13.94 4.53
N SER A 42 -4.12 13.11 3.57
CA SER A 42 -4.90 12.93 2.36
C SER A 42 -5.94 11.91 2.76
N GLU A 43 -7.07 12.43 3.23
CA GLU A 43 -8.35 11.75 3.23
C GLU A 43 -8.65 11.26 1.80
N GLU A 44 -7.98 10.20 1.36
CA GLU A 44 -8.48 9.38 0.30
C GLU A 44 -9.72 8.72 0.91
N LYS A 45 -10.88 9.38 0.70
CA LYS A 45 -12.20 8.93 1.10
C LYS A 45 -12.44 7.54 0.53
N ARG A 46 -11.94 6.52 1.23
CA ARG A 46 -12.35 5.14 1.02
C ARG A 46 -13.85 5.16 1.22
N PRO A 47 -14.65 4.83 0.19
CA PRO A 47 -16.09 4.74 0.37
C PRO A 47 -16.31 3.74 1.50
N ASN A 48 -17.03 4.14 2.54
CA ASN A 48 -17.35 3.25 3.63
C ASN A 48 -18.38 2.23 3.09
N TYR A 49 -17.89 1.14 2.49
CA TYR A 49 -18.72 0.10 1.86
C TYR A 49 -19.58 -0.66 2.88
N GLU A 50 -19.36 -0.48 4.19
CA GLU A 50 -20.12 -1.16 5.25
C GLU A 50 -21.54 -0.63 5.44
N SER A 51 -21.91 0.52 4.85
CA SER A 51 -23.26 1.11 4.95
C SER A 51 -23.94 1.40 3.62
N LEU A 52 -23.40 0.91 2.49
CA LEU A 52 -23.99 1.22 1.19
C LEU A 52 -25.33 0.53 1.02
N THR A 53 -26.37 1.34 0.86
CA THR A 53 -27.68 0.85 0.44
C THR A 53 -27.71 0.68 -1.08
N THR A 54 -28.73 -0.01 -1.60
CA THR A 54 -28.88 -0.20 -3.05
C THR A 54 -28.95 1.12 -3.83
N GLU A 55 -29.47 2.17 -3.21
CA GLU A 55 -29.54 3.53 -3.79
C GLU A 55 -28.16 4.18 -3.90
N ASP A 56 -27.24 3.88 -2.99
CA ASP A 56 -25.87 4.41 -3.03
C ASP A 56 -25.05 3.75 -4.14
N LEU A 57 -25.30 2.46 -4.42
CA LEU A 57 -24.66 1.73 -5.51
C LEU A 57 -25.09 2.26 -6.89
N GLU A 58 -26.36 2.62 -7.05
CA GLU A 58 -26.86 3.23 -8.30
C GLU A 58 -26.20 4.58 -8.58
N LYS A 59 -26.04 5.41 -7.53
CA LYS A 59 -25.36 6.72 -7.65
C LYS A 59 -23.88 6.60 -7.99
N ILE A 60 -23.20 5.55 -7.51
CA ILE A 60 -21.79 5.30 -7.86
C ILE A 60 -21.69 4.91 -9.34
N GLN A 61 -22.54 3.99 -9.80
CA GLN A 61 -22.54 3.58 -11.21
C GLN A 61 -22.89 4.72 -12.18
N GLU A 62 -23.78 5.63 -11.78
CA GLU A 62 -24.12 6.79 -12.61
C GLU A 62 -22.95 7.77 -12.73
N LYS A 63 -22.20 7.99 -11.63
CA LYS A 63 -20.99 8.81 -11.63
C LYS A 63 -19.86 8.21 -12.47
N GLU A 64 -19.67 6.90 -12.42
CA GLU A 64 -18.67 6.21 -13.25
C GLU A 64 -18.99 6.35 -14.74
N LYS A 65 -20.26 6.18 -15.14
CA LYS A 65 -20.71 6.40 -16.53
C LYS A 65 -20.58 7.85 -16.98
N GLU A 66 -20.75 8.82 -16.08
CA GLU A 66 -20.57 10.23 -16.41
C GLU A 66 -19.09 10.59 -16.61
N MET A 67 -18.18 9.98 -15.84
CA MET A 67 -16.74 10.16 -16.01
C MET A 67 -16.22 9.50 -17.28
N GLU A 68 -16.68 8.29 -17.60
CA GLU A 68 -16.33 7.58 -18.83
C GLU A 68 -16.75 8.37 -20.09
N LYS A 69 -17.94 8.97 -20.07
CA LYS A 69 -18.38 9.89 -21.14
C LYS A 69 -17.49 11.14 -21.23
N LYS A 70 -17.08 11.73 -20.11
CA LYS A 70 -16.24 12.95 -20.15
C LYS A 70 -14.85 12.67 -20.71
N GLU A 71 -14.29 11.48 -20.51
CA GLU A 71 -13.03 11.07 -21.14
C GLU A 71 -13.20 10.83 -22.66
N GLU A 72 -14.31 10.20 -23.08
CA GLU A 72 -14.57 9.95 -24.50
C GLU A 72 -14.76 11.25 -25.32
N TYR A 73 -15.34 12.29 -24.73
CA TYR A 73 -15.49 13.61 -25.39
C TYR A 73 -14.24 14.50 -25.33
N SER A 74 -13.17 14.06 -24.65
CA SER A 74 -11.93 14.83 -24.49
C SER A 74 -10.73 14.22 -25.25
N THR A 75 -10.96 13.22 -26.10
CA THR A 75 -9.96 12.59 -27.00
C THR A 75 -10.20 12.99 -28.44
#